data_AF-A0A2E7A4V3-F1
#
_entry.id   AF-A0A2E7A4V3-F1
#
_cell.length_a   1.000
_cell.length_b   1.000
_cell.length_c   1.000
_cell.angle_alpha   90.00
_cell.angle_beta   90.00
_cell.angle_gamma   90.00
#
_symmetry.space_group_name_H-M   'P 1'
#
loop_
_entity.id
_entity.type
_entity.pdbx_description
1 polymer ?
#
loop_
_entity_poly.entity_id
_entity_poly.type
_entity_poly.pdbx_seq_one_letter_code
_entity_poly.pdbx_strand_id
1 'polypeptide(L)'
;MSSGGLNRADRWEAREVSNMETNKEGARHLLKCAYLFDAVLARIPDNLWNEPTCCDGWTVRDCASHAIGVMVNLKNRAVGEEPVDYQDGSWAGDNPLLSCRQRLDDLVEVIQDADLDMQFNSPIFGDLILGEFYGMMAYDLLVHAWDLADAVGIDHGIDELTAEVAVAKSGHLTSLVRSEDYEFDPSCGDSVLNRLIESTGRTPVNGWS
;
A
#
# COMPACT_ATOMS: atom_id res chain seq x y z
N MET A 1 -5.21 -45.83 20.16
CA MET A 1 -4.78 -44.61 19.43
C MET A 1 -5.97 -44.15 18.61
N SER A 2 -6.73 -43.18 19.10
CA SER A 2 -7.87 -42.62 18.36
C SER A 2 -7.38 -41.38 17.63
N SER A 3 -7.34 -41.43 16.30
CA SER A 3 -7.07 -40.27 15.45
C SER A 3 -8.29 -39.35 15.50
N GLY A 4 -8.25 -38.36 16.39
CA GLY A 4 -9.24 -37.30 16.48
C GLY A 4 -9.19 -36.40 15.25
N GLY A 5 -9.89 -36.79 14.19
CA GLY A 5 -10.18 -35.89 13.07
C GLY A 5 -11.26 -34.90 13.48
N LEU A 6 -10.98 -33.60 13.36
CA LEU A 6 -11.96 -32.54 13.59
C LEU A 6 -13.23 -32.78 12.76
N ASN A 7 -14.40 -32.51 13.32
CA ASN A 7 -15.67 -32.70 12.61
C ASN A 7 -15.90 -31.56 11.59
N ARG A 8 -17.01 -31.59 10.82
CA ARG A 8 -17.28 -30.56 9.80
C ARG A 8 -17.57 -29.17 10.39
N ALA A 9 -18.20 -29.09 11.56
CA ALA A 9 -18.47 -27.84 12.25
C ALA A 9 -17.16 -27.24 12.80
N ASP A 10 -16.31 -28.07 13.41
CA ASP A 10 -14.99 -27.61 13.90
C ASP A 10 -14.11 -27.07 12.76
N ARG A 11 -14.17 -27.68 11.57
CA ARG A 11 -13.46 -27.19 10.37
C ARG A 11 -14.04 -25.88 9.83
N TRP A 12 -15.35 -25.67 9.98
CA TRP A 12 -16.00 -24.42 9.58
C TRP A 12 -15.61 -23.28 10.52
N GLU A 13 -15.72 -23.50 11.83
CA GLU A 13 -15.33 -22.52 12.85
C GLU A 13 -13.84 -22.15 12.75
N ALA A 14 -12.96 -23.13 12.57
CA ALA A 14 -11.53 -22.86 12.36
C ALA A 14 -11.25 -22.02 11.10
N ARG A 15 -12.05 -22.22 10.04
CA ARG A 15 -11.94 -21.45 8.80
C ARG A 15 -12.47 -20.02 8.98
N GLU A 16 -13.59 -19.83 9.67
CA GLU A 16 -14.11 -18.50 9.98
C GLU A 16 -13.12 -17.69 10.84
N VAL A 17 -12.58 -18.30 11.90
CA VAL A 17 -11.57 -17.66 12.75
C VAL A 17 -10.32 -17.31 11.95
N SER A 18 -9.85 -18.20 11.08
CA SER A 18 -8.72 -17.94 10.19
C SER A 18 -8.99 -16.78 9.23
N ASN A 19 -10.20 -16.69 8.67
CA ASN A 19 -10.58 -15.60 7.75
C ASN A 19 -10.65 -14.25 8.48
N MET A 20 -11.26 -14.20 9.67
CA MET A 20 -11.32 -12.98 10.48
C MET A 20 -9.93 -12.47 10.86
N GLU A 21 -8.98 -13.37 11.14
CA GLU A 21 -7.61 -12.96 11.43
C GLU A 21 -6.91 -12.40 10.19
N THR A 22 -7.06 -13.04 9.02
CA THR A 22 -6.55 -12.51 7.74
C THR A 22 -7.08 -11.11 7.43
N ASN A 23 -8.35 -10.85 7.70
CA ASN A 23 -8.99 -9.55 7.46
C ASN A 23 -8.39 -8.46 8.37
N LYS A 24 -8.19 -8.78 9.65
CA LYS A 24 -7.51 -7.88 10.61
C LYS A 24 -6.05 -7.65 10.23
N GLU A 25 -5.34 -8.67 9.78
CA GLU A 25 -3.97 -8.55 9.29
C GLU A 25 -3.87 -7.60 8.08
N GLY A 26 -4.85 -7.61 7.19
CA GLY A 26 -4.90 -6.68 6.07
C GLY A 26 -5.00 -5.23 6.51
N ALA A 27 -5.92 -4.93 7.45
CA ALA A 27 -6.03 -3.58 8.03
C ALA A 27 -4.75 -3.15 8.79
N ARG A 28 -4.15 -4.05 9.57
CA ARG A 28 -2.87 -3.78 10.27
C ARG A 28 -1.74 -3.50 9.29
N HIS A 29 -1.66 -4.26 8.20
CA HIS A 29 -0.64 -4.06 7.17
C HIS A 29 -0.81 -2.70 6.48
N LEU A 30 -2.05 -2.33 6.13
CA LEU A 30 -2.35 -1.01 5.58
C LEU A 30 -1.87 0.12 6.48
N LEU A 31 -2.23 0.08 7.78
CA LEU A 31 -1.79 1.11 8.73
C LEU A 31 -0.27 1.16 8.87
N LYS A 32 0.42 0.00 8.87
CA LYS A 32 1.89 -0.04 8.90
C LYS A 32 2.49 0.68 7.68
N CYS A 33 2.00 0.42 6.47
CA CYS A 33 2.45 1.10 5.25
C CYS A 33 2.14 2.60 5.27
N ALA A 34 0.97 3.00 5.78
CA ALA A 34 0.59 4.41 5.89
C ALA A 34 1.48 5.19 6.87
N TYR A 35 1.85 4.60 8.02
CA TYR A 35 2.81 5.21 8.94
C TYR A 35 4.24 5.25 8.39
N LEU A 36 4.66 4.24 7.61
CA LEU A 36 5.94 4.28 6.89
C LEU A 36 5.98 5.44 5.89
N PHE A 37 4.89 5.65 5.15
CA PHE A 37 4.74 6.76 4.22
C PHE A 37 4.82 8.14 4.92
N ASP A 38 4.10 8.35 6.04
CA ASP A 38 4.24 9.56 6.88
C ASP A 38 5.70 9.76 7.35
N ALA A 39 6.36 8.69 7.80
CA ALA A 39 7.73 8.76 8.29
C ALA A 39 8.75 9.13 7.20
N VAL A 40 8.50 8.76 5.94
CA VAL A 40 9.29 9.23 4.79
C VAL A 40 9.01 10.71 4.53
N LEU A 41 7.73 11.12 4.42
CA LEU A 41 7.36 12.53 4.18
C LEU A 41 7.96 13.47 5.25
N ALA A 42 7.99 13.03 6.51
CA ALA A 42 8.54 13.80 7.62
C ALA A 42 10.04 14.10 7.52
N ARG A 43 10.75 13.39 6.63
CA ARG A 43 12.21 13.51 6.42
C ARG A 43 12.56 14.15 5.08
N ILE A 44 11.58 14.45 4.23
CA ILE A 44 11.83 15.11 2.94
C ILE A 44 12.30 16.55 3.17
N PRO A 45 13.47 16.96 2.65
CA PRO A 45 13.91 18.34 2.72
C PRO A 45 12.99 19.28 1.92
N ASP A 46 12.70 20.46 2.49
CA ASP A 46 11.79 21.45 1.89
C ASP A 46 12.16 21.88 0.46
N ASN A 47 13.43 21.77 0.08
CA ASN A 47 13.91 22.17 -1.24
C ASN A 47 13.82 21.06 -2.31
N LEU A 48 13.36 19.85 -1.97
CA LEU A 48 13.34 18.69 -2.88
C LEU A 48 11.94 18.28 -3.36
N TRP A 49 10.89 19.01 -2.98
CA TRP A 49 9.51 18.70 -3.39
C TRP A 49 9.25 18.71 -4.91
N ASN A 50 10.10 19.39 -5.68
CA ASN A 50 9.99 19.49 -7.14
C ASN A 50 10.97 18.56 -7.88
N GLU A 51 11.76 17.76 -7.17
CA GLU A 51 12.64 16.77 -7.81
C GLU A 51 11.81 15.67 -8.48
N PRO A 52 12.28 15.10 -9.60
CA PRO A 52 11.59 14.01 -10.28
C PRO A 52 11.63 12.72 -9.45
N THR A 53 10.60 11.89 -9.57
CA THR A 53 10.63 10.50 -9.09
C THR A 53 10.86 9.53 -10.26
N CYS A 54 10.89 8.23 -9.96
CA CYS A 54 10.90 7.18 -10.98
C CYS A 54 9.56 7.06 -11.74
N CYS A 55 8.49 7.69 -11.25
CA CYS A 55 7.20 7.76 -11.94
C CYS A 55 7.26 8.86 -12.99
N ASP A 56 7.12 8.50 -14.27
CA ASP A 56 7.31 9.44 -15.38
C ASP A 56 6.42 10.69 -15.25
N GLY A 57 7.04 11.86 -15.38
CA GLY A 57 6.38 13.15 -15.25
C GLY A 57 5.97 13.56 -13.84
N TRP A 58 6.27 12.78 -12.79
CA TRP A 58 5.88 13.11 -11.41
C TRP A 58 7.05 13.70 -10.62
N THR A 59 6.76 14.79 -9.91
CA THR A 59 7.63 15.28 -8.83
C THR A 59 7.37 14.53 -7.52
N VAL A 60 8.28 14.70 -6.55
CA VAL A 60 8.08 14.25 -5.16
C VAL A 60 6.72 14.70 -4.60
N ARG A 61 6.31 15.95 -4.90
CA ARG A 61 5.01 16.48 -4.49
C ARG A 61 3.83 15.78 -5.18
N ASP A 62 3.94 15.48 -6.47
CA ASP A 62 2.88 14.79 -7.21
C ASP A 62 2.70 13.36 -6.70
N CYS A 63 3.81 12.65 -6.49
CA CYS A 63 3.83 11.31 -5.91
C CYS A 63 3.22 11.29 -4.50
N ALA A 64 3.55 12.28 -3.67
CA ALA A 64 2.96 12.41 -2.34
C ALA A 64 1.44 12.69 -2.43
N SER A 65 1.02 13.56 -3.35
CA SER A 65 -0.39 13.88 -3.58
C SER A 65 -1.19 12.63 -3.96
N HIS A 66 -0.67 11.83 -4.89
CA HIS A 66 -1.33 10.60 -5.32
C HIS A 66 -1.61 9.66 -4.14
N ALA A 67 -0.58 9.32 -3.37
CA ALA A 67 -0.68 8.39 -2.25
C ALA A 67 -1.63 8.91 -1.14
N ILE A 68 -1.66 10.23 -0.90
CA ILE A 68 -2.63 10.85 0.02
C ILE A 68 -4.07 10.69 -0.52
N GLY A 69 -4.29 10.90 -1.82
CA GLY A 69 -5.59 10.69 -2.45
C GLY A 69 -6.05 9.23 -2.40
N VAL A 70 -5.13 8.28 -2.60
CA VAL A 70 -5.42 6.84 -2.42
C VAL A 70 -5.84 6.54 -1.00
N MET A 71 -5.17 7.12 0.01
CA MET A 71 -5.53 6.96 1.42
C MET A 71 -6.96 7.45 1.72
N VAL A 72 -7.38 8.56 1.11
CA VAL A 72 -8.76 9.07 1.20
C VAL A 72 -9.76 8.05 0.62
N ASN A 73 -9.44 7.43 -0.51
CA ASN A 73 -10.30 6.40 -1.11
C ASN A 73 -10.39 5.12 -0.28
N LEU A 74 -9.32 4.74 0.42
CA LEU A 74 -9.35 3.62 1.35
C LEU A 74 -10.27 3.92 2.54
N LYS A 75 -10.21 5.13 3.09
CA LYS A 75 -11.16 5.59 4.12
C LYS A 75 -12.60 5.60 3.60
N ASN A 76 -12.86 6.23 2.43
CA ASN A 76 -14.19 6.33 1.83
C ASN A 76 -14.81 4.94 1.62
N ARG A 77 -14.01 3.94 1.23
CA ARG A 77 -14.49 2.56 1.07
C ARG A 77 -15.07 1.99 2.37
N ALA A 78 -14.45 2.20 3.52
CA ALA A 78 -14.98 1.67 4.79
C ALA A 78 -16.32 2.30 5.18
N VAL A 79 -16.53 3.57 4.86
CA VAL A 79 -17.74 4.32 5.25
C VAL A 79 -18.81 4.35 4.15
N GLY A 80 -18.56 3.69 3.00
CA GLY A 80 -19.49 3.66 1.87
C GLY A 80 -19.63 5.00 1.15
N GLU A 81 -18.61 5.85 1.19
CA GLU A 81 -18.55 7.10 0.43
C GLU A 81 -18.02 6.86 -0.99
N GLU A 82 -18.41 7.73 -1.93
CA GLU A 82 -17.92 7.70 -3.30
C GLU A 82 -16.41 7.97 -3.37
N PRO A 83 -15.67 7.34 -4.31
CA PRO A 83 -14.26 7.60 -4.48
C PRO A 83 -14.02 9.03 -5.00
N VAL A 84 -12.94 9.63 -4.54
CA VAL A 84 -12.41 10.90 -5.02
C VAL A 84 -11.43 10.67 -6.16
N ASP A 85 -11.21 11.72 -6.97
CA ASP A 85 -10.14 11.74 -7.97
C ASP A 85 -8.79 11.95 -7.29
N TYR A 86 -8.08 10.84 -7.04
CA TYR A 86 -6.76 10.84 -6.43
C TYR A 86 -5.65 11.28 -7.40
N GLN A 87 -5.96 11.48 -8.69
CA GLN A 87 -5.00 11.89 -9.72
C GLN A 87 -5.03 13.40 -9.99
N ASP A 88 -5.90 14.16 -9.32
CA ASP A 88 -6.09 15.59 -9.55
C ASP A 88 -4.89 16.48 -9.09
N GLY A 89 -3.92 15.89 -8.38
CA GLY A 89 -2.72 16.55 -7.87
C GLY A 89 -2.95 17.51 -6.69
N SER A 90 -4.18 17.59 -6.14
CA SER A 90 -4.54 18.58 -5.12
C SER A 90 -4.32 18.12 -3.68
N TRP A 91 -4.23 16.81 -3.46
CA TRP A 91 -4.21 16.17 -2.14
C TRP A 91 -2.98 16.51 -1.28
N ALA A 92 -1.85 16.86 -1.88
CA ALA A 92 -0.68 17.32 -1.12
C ALA A 92 -0.92 18.69 -0.43
N GLY A 93 -1.84 19.51 -0.93
CA GLY A 93 -2.10 20.87 -0.41
C GLY A 93 -0.83 21.73 -0.35
N ASP A 94 -0.81 22.76 0.51
CA ASP A 94 0.40 23.58 0.69
C ASP A 94 1.50 22.82 1.46
N ASN A 95 1.10 21.97 2.40
CA ASN A 95 1.97 21.19 3.27
C ASN A 95 1.64 19.68 3.16
N PRO A 96 2.40 18.91 2.35
CA PRO A 96 2.14 17.49 2.12
C PRO A 96 2.15 16.64 3.40
N LEU A 97 3.06 16.93 4.34
CA LEU A 97 3.15 16.21 5.61
C LEU A 97 1.90 16.44 6.48
N LEU A 98 1.45 17.69 6.59
CA LEU A 98 0.24 18.01 7.35
C LEU A 98 -0.99 17.36 6.71
N SER A 99 -1.10 17.40 5.38
CA SER A 99 -2.19 16.75 4.66
C SER A 99 -2.20 15.24 4.89
N CYS A 100 -1.04 14.59 4.76
CA CYS A 100 -0.90 13.15 5.04
C CYS A 100 -1.34 12.79 6.45
N ARG A 101 -0.90 13.54 7.47
CA ARG A 101 -1.25 13.26 8.87
C ARG A 101 -2.75 13.36 9.12
N GLN A 102 -3.40 14.39 8.56
CA GLN A 102 -4.84 14.53 8.66
C GLN A 102 -5.57 13.32 8.06
N ARG A 103 -5.17 12.86 6.86
CA ARG A 103 -5.81 11.70 6.21
C ARG A 103 -5.48 10.37 6.86
N LEU A 104 -4.30 10.26 7.45
CA LEU A 104 -3.91 9.11 8.24
C LEU A 104 -4.74 9.02 9.52
N ASP A 105 -4.92 10.14 10.24
CA ASP A 105 -5.77 10.20 11.42
C ASP A 105 -7.23 9.83 11.07
N ASP A 106 -7.77 10.40 9.98
CA ASP A 106 -9.11 10.08 9.46
C ASP A 106 -9.25 8.57 9.14
N LEU A 107 -8.24 7.97 8.48
CA LEU A 107 -8.23 6.55 8.13
C LEU A 107 -8.14 5.65 9.37
N VAL A 108 -7.29 6.01 10.33
CA VAL A 108 -7.11 5.26 11.58
C VAL A 108 -8.41 5.25 12.38
N GLU A 109 -9.10 6.39 12.50
CA GLU A 109 -10.39 6.50 13.18
C GLU A 109 -11.41 5.57 12.54
N VAL A 110 -11.55 5.62 11.21
CA VAL A 110 -12.52 4.78 10.49
C VAL A 110 -12.19 3.28 10.58
N ILE A 111 -10.91 2.89 10.50
CA ILE A 111 -10.50 1.48 10.55
C ILE A 111 -10.81 0.84 11.92
N GLN A 112 -10.79 1.61 13.02
CA GLN A 112 -11.07 1.07 14.37
C GLN A 112 -12.46 0.46 14.49
N ASP A 113 -13.44 1.06 13.82
CA ASP A 113 -14.86 0.66 13.88
C ASP A 113 -15.35 -0.03 12.59
N ALA A 114 -14.48 -0.25 11.61
CA ALA A 114 -14.84 -0.82 10.32
C ALA A 114 -15.26 -2.30 10.41
N ASP A 115 -16.32 -2.67 9.67
CA ASP A 115 -16.65 -4.07 9.41
C ASP A 115 -15.66 -4.66 8.38
N LEU A 116 -14.57 -5.23 8.88
CA LEU A 116 -13.52 -5.82 8.03
C LEU A 116 -13.99 -7.06 7.26
N ASP A 117 -15.14 -7.63 7.61
CA ASP A 117 -15.76 -8.77 6.92
C ASP A 117 -16.77 -8.30 5.84
N MET A 118 -16.98 -6.98 5.72
CA MET A 118 -17.86 -6.39 4.71
C MET A 118 -17.45 -6.82 3.30
N GLN A 119 -18.40 -7.42 2.59
CA GLN A 119 -18.25 -7.79 1.19
C GLN A 119 -18.69 -6.64 0.28
N PHE A 120 -17.95 -6.43 -0.80
CA PHE A 120 -18.30 -5.45 -1.82
C PHE A 120 -17.80 -5.91 -3.20
N ASN A 121 -18.36 -5.34 -4.26
CA ASN A 121 -17.92 -5.59 -5.62
C ASN A 121 -17.03 -4.45 -6.13
N SER A 122 -15.82 -4.79 -6.58
CA SER A 122 -14.91 -3.89 -7.29
C SER A 122 -15.05 -4.10 -8.81
N PRO A 123 -15.19 -3.03 -9.60
CA PRO A 123 -15.19 -3.14 -11.07
C PRO A 123 -13.92 -3.78 -11.64
N ILE A 124 -12.79 -3.64 -10.94
CA ILE A 124 -11.47 -4.11 -11.38
C ILE A 124 -11.17 -5.50 -10.83
N PHE A 125 -11.53 -5.75 -9.56
CA PHE A 125 -11.09 -6.93 -8.81
C PHE A 125 -12.20 -7.96 -8.55
N GLY A 126 -13.45 -7.65 -8.91
CA GLY A 126 -14.60 -8.48 -8.61
C GLY A 126 -14.99 -8.41 -7.14
N ASP A 127 -15.58 -9.50 -6.63
CA ASP A 127 -16.06 -9.58 -5.25
C ASP A 127 -14.90 -9.67 -4.26
N LEU A 128 -14.89 -8.78 -3.27
CA LEU A 128 -13.82 -8.62 -2.29
C LEU A 128 -14.38 -8.48 -0.87
N ILE A 129 -13.52 -8.79 0.11
CA ILE A 129 -13.73 -8.51 1.53
C ILE A 129 -12.87 -7.31 1.93
N LEU A 130 -13.41 -6.40 2.75
CA LEU A 130 -12.74 -5.13 3.10
C LEU A 130 -11.34 -5.33 3.71
N GLY A 131 -11.19 -6.23 4.67
CA GLY A 131 -9.88 -6.50 5.29
C GLY A 131 -8.84 -7.01 4.29
N GLU A 132 -9.22 -7.94 3.41
CA GLU A 132 -8.34 -8.43 2.35
C GLU A 132 -7.99 -7.32 1.35
N PHE A 133 -8.96 -6.49 0.97
CA PHE A 133 -8.76 -5.34 0.10
C PHE A 133 -7.78 -4.33 0.71
N TYR A 134 -7.83 -4.05 2.00
CA TYR A 134 -6.84 -3.20 2.67
C TYR A 134 -5.44 -3.79 2.62
N GLY A 135 -5.32 -5.09 2.90
CA GLY A 135 -4.04 -5.78 2.79
C GLY A 135 -3.48 -5.74 1.36
N MET A 136 -4.35 -5.90 0.37
CA MET A 136 -4.02 -5.83 -1.05
C MET A 136 -3.62 -4.41 -1.47
N MET A 137 -4.31 -3.37 -1.04
CA MET A 137 -4.04 -1.98 -1.46
C MET A 137 -2.89 -1.32 -0.68
N ALA A 138 -2.46 -1.90 0.44
CA ALA A 138 -1.35 -1.38 1.25
C ALA A 138 -0.03 -1.22 0.47
N TYR A 139 0.16 -1.98 -0.62
CA TYR A 139 1.36 -1.90 -1.46
C TYR A 139 1.54 -0.53 -2.10
N ASP A 140 0.46 0.19 -2.41
CA ASP A 140 0.52 1.50 -3.06
C ASP A 140 1.27 2.51 -2.19
N LEU A 141 0.88 2.63 -0.91
CA LEU A 141 1.56 3.45 0.08
C LEU A 141 3.00 3.00 0.33
N LEU A 142 3.25 1.68 0.33
CA LEU A 142 4.59 1.14 0.55
C LEU A 142 5.55 1.51 -0.60
N VAL A 143 5.10 1.28 -1.84
CA VAL A 143 5.88 1.55 -3.04
C VAL A 143 6.10 3.05 -3.20
N HIS A 144 5.09 3.89 -2.96
CA HIS A 144 5.27 5.33 -3.01
C HIS A 144 6.10 5.89 -1.85
N ALA A 145 6.13 5.25 -0.68
CA ALA A 145 7.13 5.57 0.35
C ALA A 145 8.55 5.31 -0.13
N TRP A 146 8.76 4.22 -0.88
CA TRP A 146 10.04 3.93 -1.53
C TRP A 146 10.36 4.95 -2.64
N ASP A 147 9.41 5.28 -3.52
CA ASP A 147 9.59 6.24 -4.62
C ASP A 147 10.08 7.61 -4.11
N LEU A 148 9.47 8.09 -3.01
CA LEU A 148 9.84 9.36 -2.39
C LEU A 148 11.22 9.30 -1.74
N ALA A 149 11.52 8.21 -1.04
CA ALA A 149 12.81 8.03 -0.38
C ALA A 149 13.95 7.92 -1.39
N ASP A 150 13.74 7.15 -2.46
CA ASP A 150 14.66 7.07 -3.59
C ASP A 150 14.84 8.43 -4.23
N ALA A 151 13.78 9.15 -4.62
CA ALA A 151 13.89 10.44 -5.30
C ALA A 151 14.72 11.49 -4.54
N VAL A 152 14.67 11.49 -3.20
CA VAL A 152 15.40 12.46 -2.35
C VAL A 152 16.67 11.89 -1.69
N GLY A 153 17.04 10.65 -2.00
CA GLY A 153 18.27 10.01 -1.54
C GLY A 153 18.32 9.77 -0.03
N ILE A 154 17.19 9.38 0.58
CA ILE A 154 17.10 9.03 2.01
C ILE A 154 16.75 7.55 2.20
N ASP A 155 17.04 7.02 3.38
CA ASP A 155 16.63 5.64 3.74
C ASP A 155 15.10 5.51 3.80
N HIS A 156 14.54 4.49 3.16
CA HIS A 156 13.09 4.25 3.13
C HIS A 156 12.56 3.67 4.46
N GLY A 157 13.38 3.00 5.26
CA GLY A 157 12.98 2.40 6.54
C GLY A 157 12.04 1.18 6.44
N ILE A 158 11.63 0.78 5.23
CA ILE A 158 10.89 -0.46 4.95
C ILE A 158 11.73 -1.69 5.31
N ASP A 159 11.23 -2.49 6.25
CA ASP A 159 11.83 -3.78 6.64
C ASP A 159 11.40 -4.95 5.73
N GLU A 160 12.23 -5.99 5.65
CA GLU A 160 11.98 -7.18 4.81
C GLU A 160 10.65 -7.86 5.12
N LEU A 161 10.23 -7.95 6.39
CA LEU A 161 8.95 -8.58 6.75
C LEU A 161 7.77 -7.77 6.19
N THR A 162 7.84 -6.43 6.20
CA THR A 162 6.83 -5.59 5.54
C THR A 162 6.79 -5.86 4.03
N ALA A 163 7.95 -5.96 3.38
CA ALA A 163 8.04 -6.25 1.96
C ALA A 163 7.50 -7.66 1.62
N GLU A 164 7.81 -8.68 2.43
CA GLU A 164 7.28 -10.04 2.30
C GLU A 164 5.76 -10.08 2.38
N VAL A 165 5.17 -9.36 3.34
CA VAL A 165 3.71 -9.27 3.46
C VAL A 165 3.10 -8.58 2.24
N ALA A 166 3.72 -7.51 1.74
CA ALA A 166 3.26 -6.83 0.53
C ALA A 166 3.35 -7.73 -0.72
N VAL A 167 4.44 -8.50 -0.89
CA VAL A 167 4.54 -9.50 -1.96
C VAL A 167 3.42 -10.53 -1.86
N ALA A 168 3.19 -11.07 -0.65
CA ALA A 168 2.18 -12.11 -0.43
C ALA A 168 0.76 -11.62 -0.72
N LYS A 169 0.45 -10.36 -0.39
CA LYS A 169 -0.90 -9.79 -0.54
C LYS A 169 -1.14 -9.13 -1.89
N SER A 170 -0.10 -8.57 -2.53
CA SER A 170 -0.26 -7.63 -3.64
C SER A 170 0.66 -7.91 -4.83
N GLY A 171 1.56 -8.89 -4.75
CA GLY A 171 2.50 -9.20 -5.83
C GLY A 171 1.82 -9.53 -7.16
N HIS A 172 0.57 -10.03 -7.13
CA HIS A 172 -0.23 -10.29 -8.33
C HIS A 172 -0.73 -9.01 -9.03
N LEU A 173 -0.68 -7.86 -8.37
CA LEU A 173 -1.10 -6.56 -8.90
C LEU A 173 0.00 -5.82 -9.66
N THR A 174 1.26 -6.24 -9.54
CA THR A 174 2.38 -5.48 -10.12
C THR A 174 2.34 -5.44 -11.64
N SER A 175 1.68 -6.43 -12.28
CA SER A 175 1.40 -6.43 -13.71
C SER A 175 0.41 -5.36 -14.16
N LEU A 176 -0.40 -4.79 -13.26
CA LEU A 176 -1.37 -3.74 -13.57
C LEU A 176 -0.73 -2.35 -13.66
N VAL A 177 0.47 -2.19 -13.10
CA VAL A 177 1.13 -0.88 -12.96
C VAL A 177 2.43 -0.76 -13.75
N ARG A 178 2.86 -1.83 -14.43
CA ARG A 178 4.03 -1.85 -15.31
C ARG A 178 3.63 -1.88 -16.78
N SER A 179 4.55 -1.49 -17.66
CA SER A 179 4.31 -1.49 -19.10
C SER A 179 4.21 -2.90 -19.70
N GLU A 180 3.58 -3.02 -20.87
CA GLU A 180 3.45 -4.31 -21.58
C GLU A 180 4.81 -4.85 -22.08
N ASP A 181 5.77 -3.97 -22.33
CA ASP A 181 7.13 -4.27 -22.75
C ASP A 181 8.10 -4.45 -21.56
N TYR A 182 7.58 -4.66 -20.36
CA TYR A 182 8.37 -4.89 -19.16
C TYR A 182 9.37 -6.04 -19.35
N GLU A 183 10.65 -5.76 -19.07
CA GLU A 183 11.73 -6.73 -18.97
C GLU A 183 12.32 -6.68 -17.56
N PHE A 184 12.58 -7.86 -16.99
CA PHE A 184 13.13 -7.97 -15.65
C PHE A 184 14.54 -7.39 -15.57
N ASP A 185 14.81 -6.49 -14.63
CA ASP A 185 16.15 -5.95 -14.35
C ASP A 185 16.88 -6.80 -13.30
N PRO A 186 17.88 -7.62 -13.69
CA PRO A 186 18.63 -8.44 -12.74
C PRO A 186 19.53 -7.63 -11.80
N SER A 187 19.73 -6.34 -12.07
CA SER A 187 20.54 -5.47 -11.21
C SER A 187 19.81 -4.99 -9.95
N CYS A 188 18.51 -5.26 -9.83
CA CYS A 188 17.75 -4.93 -8.62
C CYS A 188 18.24 -5.65 -7.35
N GLY A 189 18.96 -6.75 -7.49
CA GLY A 189 19.48 -7.51 -6.36
C GLY A 189 18.47 -8.49 -5.76
N ASP A 190 18.78 -8.98 -4.56
CA ASP A 190 18.12 -10.17 -4.00
C ASP A 190 17.16 -9.89 -2.83
N SER A 191 17.05 -8.64 -2.36
CA SER A 191 16.10 -8.30 -1.30
C SER A 191 14.66 -8.46 -1.77
N VAL A 192 13.75 -8.76 -0.84
CA VAL A 192 12.32 -8.91 -1.18
C VAL A 192 11.76 -7.57 -1.66
N LEU A 193 12.19 -6.47 -1.04
CA LEU A 193 11.80 -5.13 -1.43
C LEU A 193 12.25 -4.78 -2.84
N ASN A 194 13.53 -4.97 -3.20
CA ASN A 194 14.00 -4.58 -4.52
C ASN A 194 13.28 -5.36 -5.62
N ARG A 195 13.04 -6.67 -5.41
CA ARG A 195 12.27 -7.49 -6.34
C ARG A 195 10.81 -7.05 -6.43
N LEU A 196 10.19 -6.64 -5.32
CA LEU A 196 8.84 -6.08 -5.34
C LEU A 196 8.81 -4.80 -6.19
N ILE A 197 9.70 -3.84 -5.91
CA ILE A 197 9.78 -2.55 -6.62
C ILE A 197 10.04 -2.78 -8.11
N GLU A 198 11.05 -3.58 -8.44
CA GLU A 198 11.39 -3.93 -9.82
C GLU A 198 10.19 -4.54 -10.55
N SER A 199 9.45 -5.43 -9.89
CA SER A 199 8.31 -6.09 -10.52
C SER A 199 7.18 -5.13 -10.90
N THR A 200 7.15 -3.92 -10.34
CA THR A 200 6.23 -2.83 -10.72
C THR A 200 6.69 -2.04 -11.95
N GLY A 201 7.83 -2.39 -12.55
CA GLY A 201 8.42 -1.71 -13.70
C GLY A 201 9.20 -0.43 -13.36
N ARG A 202 9.46 -0.18 -12.07
CA ARG A 202 10.21 0.98 -11.61
C ARG A 202 11.71 0.83 -11.85
N THR A 203 12.33 1.92 -12.27
CA THR A 203 13.79 2.08 -12.30
C THR A 203 14.19 3.17 -11.30
N PRO A 204 15.06 2.88 -10.31
CA PRO A 204 15.45 3.86 -9.30
C PRO A 204 16.16 5.09 -9.90
N VAL A 205 15.89 6.26 -9.33
CA VAL A 205 16.56 7.53 -9.65
C VAL A 205 18.00 7.51 -9.14
N ASN A 206 18.24 6.97 -7.94
CA ASN A 206 19.57 6.89 -7.33
C ASN A 206 20.27 5.53 -7.52
N GLY A 207 19.74 4.68 -8.40
CA GLY A 207 20.23 3.33 -8.66
C GLY A 207 19.77 2.31 -7.60
N TRP A 208 19.93 1.03 -7.91
CA TRP A 208 19.63 -0.05 -6.96
C TRP A 208 20.65 -0.06 -5.81
N SER A 209 20.14 -0.15 -4.58
CA SER A 209 20.92 -0.27 -3.34
C SER A 209 21.27 -1.70 -2.98
#